data_AF-A0A7X6YFT5-F1
#
_entry.id   AF-A0A7X6YFT5-F1
#
_cell.length_a   1.000
_cell.length_b   1.000
_cell.length_c   1.000
_cell.angle_alpha   90.00
_cell.angle_beta   90.00
_cell.angle_gamma   90.00
#
_symmetry.space_group_name_H-M   'P 1'
#
loop_
_entity.id
_entity.type
_entity.pdbx_description
1 polymer ?
#
loop_
_entity_poly.entity_id
_entity_poly.type
_entity_poly.pdbx_seq_one_letter_code
_entity_poly.pdbx_strand_id
1 'polypeptide(L)'
;MSRIECDNRMIGQQAADFFLSKKFRHFVYIGEVNGATWSEKRQMVFCERLRQAGFPCEVYPRLTVSARKDFGIEQSRLCDWLKRLPKPVAILAANDVRGRQVLDSCLKTGIDVPQEVAVLGVDNDVTICETTTPQMSSIQMNTEQMGAEAARVLDRMMRDRKGNVHQQTVMHYGFSHLVSRRSTDSVQVSDALIARAMEFIRINAGSSMTVDDLVRHLHVSRRSLETRFKTEMRHTVYAEIMRMRLERVQKLLRESPMKIEDISDTCGFASASHLGTVFRTHFGVTLSAFRRQTRKGWPR
;
A
#
# COMPACT_ATOMS: atom_id res chain seq x y z
N MET A 1 9.44 2.59 30.81
CA MET A 1 8.01 2.92 30.69
C MET A 1 7.41 2.01 29.62
N SER A 2 6.25 1.41 29.85
CA SER A 2 5.53 0.68 28.78
C SER A 2 5.16 1.66 27.67
N ARG A 3 5.37 1.27 26.41
CA ARG A 3 5.18 2.16 25.26
C ARG A 3 4.64 1.38 24.08
N ILE A 4 3.83 2.06 23.28
CA ILE A 4 3.26 1.52 22.06
C ILE A 4 3.86 2.34 20.92
N GLU A 5 4.56 1.67 20.02
CA GLU A 5 5.34 2.32 18.97
C GLU A 5 4.92 1.83 17.59
N CYS A 6 4.88 2.75 16.64
CA CYS A 6 4.65 2.42 15.25
C CYS A 6 5.86 1.68 14.65
N ASP A 7 5.62 0.52 14.02
CA ASP A 7 6.62 -0.25 13.29
C ASP A 7 6.91 0.40 11.93
N ASN A 8 7.70 1.46 11.99
CA ASN A 8 8.16 2.18 10.81
C ASN A 8 9.06 1.33 9.91
N ARG A 9 9.67 0.25 10.43
CA ARG A 9 10.47 -0.66 9.63
C ARG A 9 9.56 -1.47 8.71
N MET A 10 8.51 -2.06 9.27
CA MET A 10 7.51 -2.80 8.49
C MET A 10 6.86 -1.91 7.42
N ILE A 11 6.52 -0.66 7.74
CA ILE A 11 5.95 0.28 6.74
C ILE A 11 6.92 0.51 5.58
N GLY A 12 8.20 0.84 5.89
CA GLY A 12 9.21 1.10 4.86
C GLY A 12 9.46 -0.11 3.96
N GLN A 13 9.53 -1.30 4.56
CA GLN A 13 9.69 -2.57 3.84
C GLN A 13 8.50 -2.83 2.89
N GLN A 14 7.27 -2.75 3.41
CA GLN A 14 6.06 -3.03 2.63
C GLN A 14 5.86 -2.02 1.49
N ALA A 15 6.20 -0.74 1.70
CA ALA A 15 6.16 0.27 0.64
C ALA A 15 7.18 -0.02 -0.48
N ALA A 16 8.40 -0.44 -0.12
CA ALA A 16 9.42 -0.81 -1.09
C ALA A 16 8.99 -2.04 -1.89
N ASP A 17 8.51 -3.08 -1.22
CA ASP A 17 8.02 -4.31 -1.85
C ASP A 17 6.86 -4.03 -2.82
N PHE A 18 5.94 -3.13 -2.44
CA PHE A 18 4.85 -2.68 -3.29
C PHE A 18 5.35 -2.00 -4.57
N PHE A 19 6.27 -1.04 -4.48
CA PHE A 19 6.76 -0.38 -5.69
C PHE A 19 7.63 -1.29 -6.56
N LEU A 20 8.38 -2.22 -5.95
CA LEU A 20 9.13 -3.25 -6.68
C LEU A 20 8.19 -4.20 -7.44
N SER A 21 7.06 -4.58 -6.85
CA SER A 21 6.06 -5.41 -7.54
C SER A 21 5.43 -4.66 -8.72
N LYS A 22 5.37 -3.32 -8.65
CA LYS A 22 4.94 -2.42 -9.73
C LYS A 22 6.02 -2.09 -10.77
N LYS A 23 7.22 -2.67 -10.64
CA LYS A 23 8.35 -2.59 -11.60
C LYS A 23 8.99 -1.21 -11.76
N PHE A 24 8.78 -0.31 -10.81
CA PHE A 24 9.53 0.95 -10.77
C PHE A 24 11.03 0.68 -10.65
N ARG A 25 11.83 1.60 -11.20
CA ARG A 25 13.30 1.56 -11.14
C ARG A 25 13.91 2.79 -10.47
N HIS A 26 13.14 3.86 -10.39
CA HIS A 26 13.49 5.10 -9.72
C HIS A 26 12.59 5.27 -8.51
N PHE A 27 13.20 5.52 -7.36
CA PHE A 27 12.51 5.57 -6.08
C PHE A 27 12.93 6.78 -5.30
N VAL A 28 11.94 7.37 -4.64
CA VAL A 28 12.10 8.57 -3.83
C VAL A 28 11.40 8.39 -2.50
N TYR A 29 12.03 8.88 -1.45
CA TYR A 29 11.40 9.13 -0.16
C TYR A 29 11.25 10.63 0.11
N ILE A 30 10.05 11.06 0.50
CA ILE A 30 9.79 12.43 0.96
C ILE A 30 9.47 12.39 2.45
N GLY A 31 10.40 12.90 3.25
CA GLY A 31 10.30 12.93 4.70
C GLY A 31 9.23 13.89 5.24
N GLU A 32 8.92 13.71 6.51
CA GLU A 32 8.17 14.69 7.29
C GLU A 32 9.03 15.95 7.52
N VAL A 33 8.36 17.12 7.58
CA VAL A 33 9.03 18.42 7.49
C VAL A 33 9.92 18.74 8.70
N ASN A 34 9.61 18.23 9.89
CA ASN A 34 10.33 18.53 11.13
C ASN A 34 11.44 17.54 11.46
N GLY A 35 11.73 16.56 10.59
CA GLY A 35 12.80 15.60 10.79
C GLY A 35 12.52 14.65 11.95
N ALA A 36 11.26 14.24 12.12
CA ALA A 36 10.88 13.31 13.17
C ALA A 36 11.58 11.95 13.00
N THR A 37 12.05 11.38 14.12
CA THR A 37 12.82 10.12 14.13
C THR A 37 12.06 8.94 13.53
N TRP A 38 10.73 8.93 13.61
CA TRP A 38 9.90 7.90 12.99
C TRP A 38 9.97 7.95 11.45
N SER A 39 10.06 9.16 10.86
CA SER A 39 10.19 9.35 9.42
C SER A 39 11.58 8.89 8.94
N GLU A 40 12.63 9.22 9.70
CA GLU A 40 14.00 8.77 9.40
C GLU A 40 14.13 7.24 9.45
N LYS A 41 13.55 6.58 10.47
CA LYS A 41 13.54 5.12 10.57
C LYS A 41 12.83 4.47 9.38
N ARG A 42 11.71 5.03 8.93
CA ARG A 42 10.96 4.55 7.77
C ARG A 42 11.75 4.70 6.48
N GLN A 43 12.34 5.88 6.27
CA GLN A 43 13.23 6.19 5.15
C GLN A 43 14.36 5.17 5.04
N MET A 44 15.05 4.91 6.16
CA MET A 44 16.19 4.00 6.19
C MET A 44 15.83 2.62 5.68
N VAL A 45 14.71 2.04 6.17
CA VAL A 45 14.31 0.69 5.76
C VAL A 45 13.78 0.66 4.33
N PHE A 46 13.03 1.67 3.91
CA PHE A 46 12.58 1.80 2.53
C PHE A 46 13.76 1.80 1.54
N CYS A 47 14.74 2.69 1.77
CA CYS A 47 15.89 2.79 0.89
C CYS A 47 16.81 1.55 0.98
N GLU A 48 16.99 0.95 2.15
CA GLU A 48 17.78 -0.27 2.30
C GLU A 48 17.17 -1.44 1.52
N ARG A 49 15.85 -1.62 1.61
CA ARG A 49 15.15 -2.68 0.89
C ARG A 49 15.27 -2.53 -0.64
N LEU A 50 15.23 -1.30 -1.14
CA LEU A 50 15.43 -0.98 -2.56
C LEU A 50 16.87 -1.21 -3.00
N ARG A 51 17.85 -0.83 -2.16
CA ARG A 51 19.27 -1.09 -2.40
C ARG A 51 19.56 -2.59 -2.48
N GLN A 52 18.96 -3.40 -1.62
CA GLN A 52 19.02 -4.86 -1.69
C GLN A 52 18.42 -5.43 -2.97
N ALA A 53 17.43 -4.75 -3.57
CA ALA A 53 16.89 -5.09 -4.89
C ALA A 53 17.74 -4.56 -6.06
N GLY A 54 18.83 -3.85 -5.80
CA GLY A 54 19.73 -3.29 -6.80
C GLY A 54 19.33 -1.92 -7.34
N PHE A 55 18.43 -1.19 -6.67
CA PHE A 55 17.96 0.13 -7.11
C PHE A 55 18.38 1.25 -6.15
N PRO A 56 18.78 2.42 -6.68
CA PRO A 56 19.03 3.60 -5.85
C PRO A 56 17.72 4.19 -5.32
N CYS A 57 17.81 4.87 -4.16
CA CYS A 57 16.72 5.56 -3.50
C CYS A 57 17.16 7.00 -3.22
N GLU A 58 16.50 7.99 -3.83
CA GLU A 58 16.76 9.40 -3.56
C GLU A 58 15.88 9.90 -2.40
N VAL A 59 16.39 10.83 -1.61
CA VAL A 59 15.65 11.40 -0.46
C VAL A 59 15.49 12.88 -0.69
N TYR A 60 14.26 13.38 -0.59
CA TYR A 60 14.00 14.81 -0.73
C TYR A 60 14.71 15.59 0.38
N PRO A 61 15.48 16.65 0.05
CA PRO A 61 16.35 17.28 1.04
C PRO A 61 15.60 18.02 2.14
N ARG A 62 16.25 18.20 3.29
CA ARG A 62 15.70 18.96 4.42
C ARG A 62 15.30 20.39 4.01
N LEU A 63 14.25 20.87 4.66
CA LEU A 63 13.67 22.19 4.43
C LEU A 63 14.27 23.25 5.35
N THR A 64 14.26 24.50 4.89
CA THR A 64 14.57 25.67 5.72
C THR A 64 13.50 25.85 6.80
N VAL A 65 13.78 26.65 7.84
CA VAL A 65 12.80 26.90 8.93
C VAL A 65 11.50 27.50 8.38
N SER A 66 11.57 28.41 7.40
CA SER A 66 10.39 29.03 6.78
C SER A 66 9.59 28.02 5.95
N ALA A 67 10.25 27.24 5.10
CA ALA A 67 9.58 26.23 4.26
C ALA A 67 8.93 25.10 5.08
N ARG A 68 9.42 24.82 6.30
CA ARG A 68 8.77 23.87 7.22
C ARG A 68 7.41 24.35 7.73
N LYS A 69 7.21 25.67 7.82
CA LYS A 69 5.99 26.29 8.35
C LYS A 69 4.96 26.60 7.27
N ASP A 70 5.41 26.79 6.04
CA ASP A 70 4.56 27.21 4.93
C ASP A 70 4.92 26.43 3.65
N PHE A 71 3.98 25.59 3.21
CA PHE A 71 4.12 24.82 1.99
C PHE A 71 4.19 25.71 0.74
N GLY A 72 3.57 26.90 0.73
CA GLY A 72 3.67 27.82 -0.40
C GLY A 72 5.12 28.22 -0.71
N ILE A 73 5.95 28.33 0.34
CA ILE A 73 7.40 28.61 0.22
C ILE A 73 8.15 27.39 -0.34
N GLU A 74 7.81 26.18 0.11
CA GLU A 74 8.41 24.93 -0.39
C GLU A 74 7.98 24.60 -1.83
N GLN A 75 6.73 24.89 -2.20
CA GLN A 75 6.06 24.30 -3.36
C GLN A 75 6.83 24.52 -4.66
N SER A 76 7.41 25.71 -4.89
CA SER A 76 8.20 25.97 -6.10
C SER A 76 9.42 25.06 -6.18
N ARG A 77 10.12 24.85 -5.07
CA ARG A 77 11.29 23.96 -5.00
C ARG A 77 10.89 22.51 -5.23
N LEU A 78 9.78 22.07 -4.64
CA LEU A 78 9.26 20.72 -4.84
C LEU A 78 8.88 20.49 -6.31
N CYS A 79 8.21 21.45 -6.94
CA CYS A 79 7.89 21.43 -8.37
C CYS A 79 9.14 21.27 -9.25
N ASP A 80 10.17 22.09 -9.04
CA ASP A 80 11.40 22.02 -9.83
C ASP A 80 12.16 20.71 -9.64
N TRP A 81 12.15 20.19 -8.41
CA TRP A 81 12.79 18.92 -8.10
C TRP A 81 12.04 17.76 -8.76
N LEU A 82 10.70 17.72 -8.66
CA LEU A 82 9.87 16.69 -9.29
C LEU A 82 10.08 16.62 -10.81
N LYS A 83 10.26 17.77 -11.49
CA LYS A 83 10.56 17.81 -12.93
C LYS A 83 11.89 17.19 -13.32
N ARG A 84 12.90 17.24 -12.44
CA ARG A 84 14.26 16.73 -12.71
C ARG A 84 14.44 15.24 -12.43
N LEU A 85 13.52 14.64 -11.67
CA LEU A 85 13.60 13.22 -11.33
C LEU A 85 13.49 12.36 -12.60
N PRO A 86 14.28 11.28 -12.71
CA PRO A 86 14.13 10.32 -13.80
C PRO A 86 12.74 9.67 -13.75
N LYS A 87 12.01 9.69 -14.87
CA LYS A 87 10.66 9.14 -14.98
C LYS A 87 10.70 7.76 -15.65
N PRO A 88 9.83 6.82 -15.25
CA PRO A 88 8.82 6.92 -14.20
C PRO A 88 9.42 6.75 -12.79
N VAL A 89 8.95 7.53 -11.80
CA VAL A 89 9.44 7.48 -10.41
C VAL A 89 8.34 7.15 -9.41
N ALA A 90 8.67 6.28 -8.45
CA ALA A 90 7.81 5.96 -7.32
C ALA A 90 8.22 6.77 -6.08
N ILE A 91 7.26 7.46 -5.48
CA ILE A 91 7.46 8.32 -4.31
C ILE A 91 6.71 7.72 -3.12
N LEU A 92 7.46 7.37 -2.07
CA LEU A 92 6.91 7.15 -0.74
C LEU A 92 6.92 8.47 0.03
N ALA A 93 5.75 8.97 0.39
CA ALA A 93 5.60 10.11 1.29
C ALA A 93 5.56 9.64 2.75
N ALA A 94 6.14 10.44 3.65
CA ALA A 94 6.18 10.14 5.08
C ALA A 94 4.78 10.10 5.73
N ASN A 95 3.77 10.72 5.13
CA ASN A 95 2.36 10.60 5.51
C ASN A 95 1.49 11.16 4.39
N ASP A 96 0.17 11.07 4.55
CA ASP A 96 -0.79 11.54 3.55
C ASP A 96 -0.73 13.06 3.33
N VAL A 97 -0.39 13.85 4.34
CA VAL A 97 -0.21 15.31 4.17
C VAL A 97 0.94 15.60 3.21
N ARG A 98 2.09 14.94 3.38
CA ARG A 98 3.22 15.04 2.45
C ARG A 98 2.86 14.49 1.08
N GLY A 99 2.10 13.39 1.02
CA GLY A 99 1.62 12.80 -0.24
C GLY A 99 0.74 13.76 -1.04
N ARG A 100 -0.22 14.44 -0.38
CA ARG A 100 -1.04 15.48 -1.00
C ARG A 100 -0.20 16.63 -1.54
N GLN A 101 0.79 17.10 -0.78
CA GLN A 101 1.69 18.17 -1.23
C GLN A 101 2.43 17.80 -2.52
N VAL A 102 2.85 16.53 -2.66
CA VAL A 102 3.45 16.02 -3.90
C VAL A 102 2.45 16.04 -5.04
N LEU A 103 1.22 15.54 -4.81
CA LEU A 103 0.16 15.52 -5.82
C LEU A 103 -0.22 16.93 -6.28
N ASP A 104 -0.37 17.88 -5.35
CA ASP A 104 -0.64 19.29 -5.65
C ASP A 104 0.49 19.91 -6.50
N SER A 105 1.75 19.57 -6.20
CA SER A 105 2.91 20.00 -7.00
C SER A 105 2.97 19.34 -8.38
N CYS A 106 2.62 18.06 -8.51
CA CYS A 106 2.49 17.38 -9.81
C CYS A 106 1.41 18.04 -10.67
N LEU A 107 0.24 18.29 -10.09
CA LEU A 107 -0.87 18.97 -10.77
C LEU A 107 -0.46 20.37 -11.26
N LYS A 108 0.21 21.16 -10.40
CA LYS A 108 0.71 22.50 -10.76
C LYS A 108 1.73 22.48 -11.90
N THR A 109 2.45 21.39 -12.08
CA THR A 109 3.52 21.26 -13.08
C THR A 109 3.13 20.46 -14.31
N GLY A 110 1.91 19.91 -14.36
CA GLY A 110 1.44 19.07 -15.45
C GLY A 110 2.09 17.69 -15.50
N ILE A 111 2.67 17.20 -14.40
CA ILE A 111 3.27 15.86 -14.33
C ILE A 111 2.16 14.83 -14.18
N ASP A 112 2.16 13.80 -15.04
CA ASP A 112 1.13 12.75 -15.03
C ASP A 112 1.32 11.81 -13.82
N VAL A 113 0.24 11.66 -13.05
CA VAL A 113 0.12 10.70 -11.95
C VAL A 113 -0.98 9.70 -12.33
N PRO A 114 -0.70 8.38 -12.42
CA PRO A 114 0.51 7.69 -11.94
C PRO A 114 1.58 7.38 -13.00
N GLN A 115 1.48 7.90 -14.24
CA GLN A 115 2.33 7.44 -15.35
C GLN A 115 3.78 7.89 -15.21
N GLU A 116 4.01 9.16 -14.90
CA GLU A 116 5.36 9.70 -14.68
C GLU A 116 5.76 9.64 -13.20
N VAL A 117 4.81 9.94 -12.30
CA VAL A 117 5.04 9.91 -10.85
C VAL A 117 3.95 9.09 -10.19
N ALA A 118 4.34 8.02 -9.50
CA ALA A 118 3.44 7.32 -8.58
C ALA A 118 3.67 7.79 -7.15
N VAL A 119 2.60 8.02 -6.39
CA VAL A 119 2.66 8.54 -5.02
C VAL A 119 1.94 7.60 -4.06
N LEU A 120 2.65 7.11 -3.04
CA LEU A 120 2.10 6.33 -1.93
C LEU A 120 2.23 7.11 -0.62
N GLY A 121 1.10 7.35 0.02
CA GLY A 121 1.01 7.92 1.36
C GLY A 121 1.09 6.88 2.48
N VAL A 122 1.01 7.35 3.71
CA VAL A 122 0.93 6.53 4.93
C VAL A 122 -0.05 7.21 5.88
N ASP A 123 -0.82 6.39 6.60
CA ASP A 123 -1.87 6.70 7.59
C ASP A 123 -3.29 6.42 7.08
N ASN A 124 -3.49 6.52 5.76
CA ASN A 124 -4.79 6.42 5.08
C ASN A 124 -5.86 7.33 5.70
N ASP A 125 -5.52 8.60 5.92
CA ASP A 125 -6.50 9.66 6.18
C ASP A 125 -7.45 9.73 4.98
N VAL A 126 -8.65 9.20 5.18
CA VAL A 126 -9.69 9.08 4.14
C VAL A 126 -10.05 10.44 3.56
N THR A 127 -10.12 11.48 4.40
CA THR A 127 -10.45 12.84 3.98
C THR A 127 -9.41 13.37 3.01
N ILE A 128 -8.12 13.16 3.31
CA ILE A 128 -7.04 13.57 2.40
C ILE A 128 -7.05 12.70 1.14
N CYS A 129 -7.02 11.37 1.30
CA CYS A 129 -6.78 10.44 0.21
C CYS A 129 -7.89 10.44 -0.85
N GLU A 130 -9.15 10.68 -0.45
CA GLU A 130 -10.29 10.66 -1.38
C GLU A 130 -10.55 12.00 -2.07
N THR A 131 -9.98 13.10 -1.54
CA THR A 131 -10.17 14.46 -2.09
C THR A 131 -9.00 14.93 -2.95
N THR A 132 -7.84 14.25 -2.93
CA THR A 132 -6.73 14.56 -3.84
C THR A 132 -7.07 14.24 -5.29
N THR A 133 -6.41 14.92 -6.24
CA THR A 133 -6.49 14.63 -7.67
C THR A 133 -5.12 14.19 -8.20
N PRO A 134 -4.95 12.92 -8.62
CA PRO A 134 -5.87 11.79 -8.45
C PRO A 134 -6.00 11.32 -6.98
N GLN A 135 -6.97 10.44 -6.70
CA GLN A 135 -7.12 9.82 -5.38
C GLN A 135 -5.84 9.07 -4.96
N MET A 136 -5.42 9.30 -3.72
CA MET A 136 -4.11 8.85 -3.23
C MET A 136 -4.14 7.45 -2.62
N SER A 137 -3.28 6.57 -3.11
CA SER A 137 -2.97 5.31 -2.46
C SER A 137 -2.26 5.56 -1.14
N SER A 138 -2.58 4.80 -0.10
CA SER A 138 -1.95 4.97 1.21
C SER A 138 -1.85 3.65 1.98
N ILE A 139 -0.90 3.58 2.91
CA ILE A 139 -0.77 2.46 3.84
C ILE A 139 -1.72 2.68 5.02
N GLN A 140 -2.70 1.79 5.18
CA GLN A 140 -3.55 1.76 6.37
C GLN A 140 -2.75 1.27 7.56
N MET A 141 -2.77 2.06 8.63
CA MET A 141 -2.18 1.70 9.90
C MET A 141 -3.17 0.96 10.80
N ASN A 142 -2.69 0.02 11.59
CA ASN A 142 -3.51 -0.74 12.55
C ASN A 142 -3.73 0.05 13.87
N THR A 143 -4.18 1.31 13.74
CA THR A 143 -4.37 2.26 14.85
C THR A 143 -5.49 1.88 15.80
N GLU A 144 -6.52 1.19 15.30
CA GLU A 144 -7.64 0.74 16.13
C GLU A 144 -7.20 -0.37 17.11
N GLN A 145 -6.51 -1.40 16.59
CA GLN A 145 -5.94 -2.45 17.44
C GLN A 145 -4.94 -1.86 18.44
N MET A 146 -4.13 -0.88 18.00
CA MET A 146 -3.23 -0.14 18.88
C MET A 146 -4.00 0.52 20.04
N GLY A 147 -5.07 1.25 19.76
CA GLY A 147 -5.89 1.91 20.80
C GLY A 147 -6.51 0.90 21.76
N ALA A 148 -7.02 -0.22 21.25
CA ALA A 148 -7.56 -1.29 22.07
C ALA A 148 -6.49 -1.93 22.99
N GLU A 149 -5.29 -2.20 22.47
CA GLU A 149 -4.19 -2.74 23.29
C GLU A 149 -3.69 -1.73 24.32
N ALA A 150 -3.64 -0.43 23.97
CA ALA A 150 -3.31 0.65 24.89
C ALA A 150 -4.26 0.68 26.10
N ALA A 151 -5.57 0.62 25.83
CA ALA A 151 -6.60 0.58 26.86
C ALA A 151 -6.48 -0.68 27.74
N ARG A 152 -6.18 -1.86 27.16
CA ARG A 152 -5.95 -3.10 27.91
C ARG A 152 -4.71 -3.04 28.81
N VAL A 153 -3.63 -2.41 28.35
CA VAL A 153 -2.43 -2.19 29.17
C VAL A 153 -2.77 -1.26 30.33
N LEU A 154 -3.45 -0.14 30.07
CA LEU A 154 -3.85 0.81 31.11
C LEU A 154 -4.79 0.18 32.14
N ASP A 155 -5.80 -0.58 31.72
CA ASP A 155 -6.72 -1.29 32.63
C ASP A 155 -5.96 -2.26 33.57
N ARG A 156 -5.00 -3.02 33.04
CA ARG A 156 -4.14 -3.89 33.87
C ARG A 156 -3.33 -3.08 34.88
N MET A 157 -2.77 -1.95 34.47
CA MET A 157 -2.00 -1.08 35.36
C MET A 157 -2.86 -0.49 36.47
N MET A 158 -4.10 -0.09 36.17
CA MET A 158 -5.03 0.45 37.16
C MET A 158 -5.50 -0.60 38.19
N ARG A 159 -5.58 -1.88 37.78
CA ARG A 159 -6.03 -2.98 38.65
C ARG A 159 -4.92 -3.56 39.53
N ASP A 160 -3.66 -3.41 39.16
CA ASP A 160 -2.54 -3.92 39.96
C ASP A 160 -2.23 -3.01 41.15
N ARG A 161 -2.89 -3.27 42.28
CA ARG A 161 -2.69 -2.52 43.53
C ARG A 161 -1.39 -2.87 44.27
N LYS A 162 -0.64 -3.89 43.84
CA LYS A 162 0.53 -4.39 44.57
C LYS A 162 1.86 -3.73 44.17
N GLY A 163 1.85 -2.82 43.18
CA GLY A 163 3.06 -2.09 42.77
C GLY A 163 4.15 -3.01 42.19
N ASN A 164 3.79 -4.20 41.71
CA ASN A 164 4.73 -5.06 41.02
C ASN A 164 5.26 -4.31 39.80
N VAL A 165 6.59 -4.27 39.65
CA VAL A 165 7.27 -3.62 38.53
C VAL A 165 6.69 -4.21 37.24
N HIS A 166 5.81 -3.46 36.58
CA HIS A 166 5.22 -3.89 35.33
C HIS A 166 6.37 -4.13 34.34
N GLN A 167 6.48 -5.37 33.86
CA GLN A 167 7.43 -5.73 32.82
C GLN A 167 7.18 -4.78 31.65
N GLN A 168 8.15 -3.91 31.37
CA GLN A 168 7.99 -2.85 30.39
C GLN A 168 7.67 -3.49 29.05
N THR A 169 6.42 -3.37 28.62
CA THR A 169 5.99 -3.98 27.36
C THR A 169 6.14 -2.94 26.27
N VAL A 170 6.95 -3.25 25.26
CA VAL A 170 7.00 -2.49 24.01
C VAL A 170 6.12 -3.21 23.02
N MET A 171 4.97 -2.63 22.70
CA MET A 171 4.09 -3.18 21.67
C MET A 171 4.33 -2.42 20.37
N HIS A 172 4.55 -3.16 19.30
CA HIS A 172 4.64 -2.59 17.96
C HIS A 172 3.30 -2.74 17.26
N TYR A 173 2.74 -1.63 16.80
CA TYR A 173 1.60 -1.61 15.89
C TYR A 173 2.08 -1.10 14.54
N GLY A 174 1.41 -1.47 13.45
CA GLY A 174 1.97 -1.14 12.15
C GLY A 174 1.02 -1.38 11.00
N PHE A 175 1.63 -1.53 9.82
CA PHE A 175 0.97 -1.85 8.55
C PHE A 175 -0.19 -2.82 8.75
N SER A 176 -1.40 -2.41 8.36
CA SER A 176 -2.56 -3.28 8.26
C SER A 176 -2.64 -3.84 6.84
N HIS A 177 -2.75 -2.94 5.86
CA HIS A 177 -2.80 -3.27 4.45
C HIS A 177 -2.52 -2.01 3.62
N LEU A 178 -2.25 -2.20 2.33
CA LEU A 178 -2.13 -1.12 1.38
C LEU A 178 -3.50 -0.85 0.75
N VAL A 179 -3.90 0.42 0.70
CA VAL A 179 -5.12 0.88 0.03
C VAL A 179 -4.71 1.46 -1.31
N SER A 180 -4.84 0.65 -2.37
CA SER A 180 -4.54 1.06 -3.74
C SER A 180 -5.63 1.98 -4.26
N ARG A 181 -5.25 3.16 -4.73
CA ARG A 181 -6.05 4.12 -5.49
C ARG A 181 -5.29 4.55 -6.76
N ARG A 182 -5.79 5.57 -7.45
CA ARG A 182 -5.27 6.00 -8.75
C ARG A 182 -3.83 6.49 -8.73
N SER A 183 -3.33 7.06 -7.62
CA SER A 183 -1.98 7.61 -7.56
C SER A 183 -0.83 6.58 -7.68
N THR A 184 -1.13 5.28 -7.65
CA THR A 184 -0.15 4.19 -7.88
C THR A 184 -0.66 3.15 -8.87
N ASP A 185 -1.66 3.52 -9.67
CA ASP A 185 -2.32 2.61 -10.61
C ASP A 185 -1.61 2.51 -11.96
N SER A 186 -0.27 2.43 -11.91
CA SER A 186 0.60 2.15 -13.05
C SER A 186 1.47 0.94 -12.73
N VAL A 187 1.73 0.13 -13.75
CA VAL A 187 2.73 -0.95 -13.70
C VAL A 187 3.72 -0.66 -14.81
N GLN A 188 5.00 -0.55 -14.46
CA GLN A 188 6.04 -0.15 -15.41
C GLN A 188 6.49 -1.36 -16.21
N VAL A 189 5.68 -1.70 -17.20
CA VAL A 189 5.86 -2.86 -18.07
C VAL A 189 6.37 -2.37 -19.42
N SER A 190 7.51 -2.89 -19.86
CA SER A 190 8.10 -2.55 -21.15
C SER A 190 7.39 -3.25 -22.31
N ASP A 191 6.88 -4.45 -22.04
CA ASP A 191 6.17 -5.28 -23.00
C ASP A 191 4.70 -4.82 -23.15
N ALA A 192 4.36 -4.26 -24.31
CA ALA A 192 3.01 -3.78 -24.63
C ALA A 192 1.92 -4.88 -24.51
N LEU A 193 2.24 -6.15 -24.79
CA LEU A 193 1.31 -7.25 -24.61
C LEU A 193 1.01 -7.45 -23.12
N ILE A 194 2.04 -7.40 -22.28
CA ILE A 194 1.89 -7.59 -20.83
C ILE A 194 1.21 -6.37 -20.21
N ALA A 195 1.47 -5.16 -20.69
CA ALA A 195 0.76 -3.96 -20.26
C ALA A 195 -0.76 -4.10 -20.52
N ARG A 196 -1.15 -4.52 -21.73
CA ARG A 196 -2.55 -4.81 -22.06
C ARG A 196 -3.12 -5.94 -21.22
N ALA A 197 -2.32 -6.97 -20.92
CA ALA A 197 -2.74 -8.06 -20.06
C ALA A 197 -3.06 -7.60 -18.64
N MET A 198 -2.18 -6.78 -18.06
CA MET A 198 -2.36 -6.19 -16.73
C MET A 198 -3.58 -5.28 -16.67
N GLU A 199 -3.79 -4.46 -17.70
CA GLU A 199 -4.98 -3.61 -17.82
C GLU A 199 -6.27 -4.46 -17.78
N PHE A 200 -6.32 -5.50 -18.62
CA PHE A 200 -7.48 -6.38 -18.69
C PHE A 200 -7.72 -7.10 -17.37
N ILE A 201 -6.64 -7.60 -16.73
CA ILE A 201 -6.72 -8.24 -15.41
C ILE A 201 -7.26 -7.25 -14.38
N ARG A 202 -6.77 -6.00 -14.35
CA ARG A 202 -7.23 -5.00 -13.38
C ARG A 202 -8.72 -4.73 -13.49
N ILE A 203 -9.24 -4.62 -14.71
CA ILE A 203 -10.66 -4.35 -14.96
C ILE A 203 -11.53 -5.57 -14.66
N ASN A 204 -11.06 -6.79 -14.98
CA ASN A 204 -11.91 -7.98 -15.04
C ASN A 204 -11.62 -9.06 -13.98
N ALA A 205 -10.53 -8.98 -13.22
CA ALA A 205 -10.16 -10.02 -12.24
C ALA A 205 -11.17 -10.16 -11.11
N GLY A 206 -11.89 -9.09 -10.79
CA GLY A 206 -13.00 -9.12 -9.84
C GLY A 206 -14.23 -9.85 -10.36
N SER A 207 -14.27 -10.24 -11.62
CA SER A 207 -15.32 -11.09 -12.21
C SER A 207 -14.76 -12.50 -12.41
N SER A 208 -15.58 -13.47 -12.81
CA SER A 208 -15.21 -14.88 -13.05
C SER A 208 -14.19 -15.11 -14.20
N MET A 209 -13.35 -14.13 -14.53
CA MET A 209 -12.30 -14.18 -15.55
C MET A 209 -11.32 -15.33 -15.32
N THR A 210 -10.98 -16.01 -16.41
CA THR A 210 -9.99 -17.07 -16.47
C THR A 210 -8.77 -16.63 -17.28
N VAL A 211 -7.70 -17.42 -17.22
CA VAL A 211 -6.53 -17.23 -18.11
C VAL A 211 -6.96 -17.37 -19.59
N ASP A 212 -7.97 -18.19 -19.90
CA ASP A 212 -8.46 -18.38 -21.26
C ASP A 212 -9.24 -17.18 -21.79
N ASP A 213 -9.95 -16.45 -20.93
CA ASP A 213 -10.57 -15.18 -21.31
C ASP A 213 -9.50 -14.16 -21.72
N LEU A 214 -8.42 -14.07 -20.95
CA LEU A 214 -7.31 -13.17 -21.23
C LEU A 214 -6.58 -13.52 -22.53
N VAL A 215 -6.31 -14.81 -22.74
CA VAL A 215 -5.71 -15.34 -23.97
C VAL A 215 -6.56 -15.01 -25.19
N ARG A 216 -7.88 -15.21 -25.11
CA ARG A 216 -8.82 -14.84 -26.18
C ARG A 216 -8.86 -13.35 -26.44
N HIS A 217 -8.92 -12.53 -25.39
CA HIS A 217 -8.97 -11.07 -25.52
C HIS A 217 -7.71 -10.47 -26.15
N LEU A 218 -6.55 -11.04 -25.85
CA LEU A 218 -5.28 -10.55 -26.37
C LEU A 218 -4.90 -11.14 -27.74
N HIS A 219 -5.66 -12.12 -28.23
CA HIS A 219 -5.37 -12.84 -29.48
C HIS A 219 -3.96 -13.44 -29.53
N VAL A 220 -3.52 -14.09 -28.44
CA VAL A 220 -2.21 -14.74 -28.34
C VAL A 220 -2.34 -16.19 -27.87
N SER A 221 -1.27 -16.98 -27.98
CA SER A 221 -1.25 -18.33 -27.39
C SER A 221 -0.99 -18.27 -25.89
N ARG A 222 -1.60 -19.18 -25.10
CA ARG A 222 -1.39 -19.30 -23.65
C ARG A 222 0.09 -19.43 -23.30
N ARG A 223 0.85 -20.24 -24.04
CA ARG A 223 2.29 -20.44 -23.81
C ARG A 223 3.09 -19.16 -23.99
N SER A 224 2.80 -18.38 -25.04
CA SER A 224 3.47 -17.10 -25.30
C SER A 224 3.18 -16.11 -24.18
N LEU A 225 1.91 -15.98 -23.79
CA LEU A 225 1.48 -15.12 -22.71
C LEU A 225 2.17 -15.49 -21.38
N GLU A 226 2.08 -16.75 -20.93
CA GLU A 226 2.69 -17.19 -19.67
C GLU A 226 4.21 -17.01 -19.65
N THR A 227 4.89 -17.29 -20.77
CA THR A 227 6.35 -17.14 -20.85
C THR A 227 6.74 -15.67 -20.71
N ARG A 228 6.13 -14.78 -21.50
CA ARG A 228 6.43 -13.33 -21.47
C ARG A 228 6.02 -12.73 -20.13
N PHE A 229 4.86 -13.10 -19.61
CA PHE A 229 4.35 -12.61 -18.34
C PHE A 229 5.27 -13.04 -17.19
N LYS A 230 5.73 -14.30 -17.15
CA LYS A 230 6.66 -14.76 -16.12
C LYS A 230 8.02 -14.07 -16.22
N THR A 231 8.53 -13.82 -17.43
CA THR A 231 9.78 -13.08 -17.63
C THR A 231 9.68 -11.64 -17.10
N GLU A 232 8.60 -10.94 -17.46
CA GLU A 232 8.43 -9.53 -17.13
C GLU A 232 7.99 -9.33 -15.66
N MET A 233 6.97 -10.08 -15.23
CA MET A 233 6.33 -9.94 -13.91
C MET A 233 6.98 -10.78 -12.82
N ARG A 234 7.73 -11.83 -13.15
CA ARG A 234 8.35 -12.80 -12.22
C ARG A 234 7.35 -13.68 -11.45
N HIS A 235 6.09 -13.72 -11.88
CA HIS A 235 5.07 -14.65 -11.42
C HIS A 235 4.16 -15.04 -12.60
N THR A 236 3.27 -16.00 -12.41
CA THR A 236 2.35 -16.45 -13.47
C THR A 236 1.16 -15.50 -13.63
N VAL A 237 0.47 -15.63 -14.76
CA VAL A 237 -0.80 -14.92 -15.00
C VAL A 237 -1.83 -15.31 -13.94
N TYR A 238 -1.96 -16.60 -13.66
CA TYR A 238 -2.89 -17.10 -12.64
C TYR A 238 -2.62 -16.50 -11.26
N ALA A 239 -1.35 -16.41 -10.84
CA ALA A 239 -0.98 -15.81 -9.56
C ALA A 239 -1.42 -14.34 -9.48
N GLU A 240 -1.33 -13.60 -10.58
CA GLU A 240 -1.77 -12.20 -10.62
C GLU A 240 -3.29 -12.06 -10.51
N ILE A 241 -4.05 -12.88 -11.23
CA ILE A 241 -5.51 -12.91 -11.13
C ILE A 241 -5.93 -13.23 -9.69
N MET A 242 -5.30 -14.23 -9.08
CA MET A 242 -5.57 -14.59 -7.68
C MET A 242 -5.23 -13.45 -6.72
N ARG A 243 -4.11 -12.74 -6.91
CA ARG A 243 -3.73 -11.58 -6.10
C ARG A 243 -4.83 -10.52 -6.13
N MET A 244 -5.28 -10.12 -7.32
CA MET A 244 -6.33 -9.10 -7.50
C MET A 244 -7.68 -9.55 -6.90
N ARG A 245 -8.03 -10.84 -7.02
CA ARG A 245 -9.23 -11.39 -6.39
C ARG A 245 -9.16 -11.34 -4.86
N LEU A 246 -8.04 -11.74 -4.29
CA LEU A 246 -7.84 -11.72 -2.84
C LEU A 246 -7.84 -10.30 -2.28
N GLU A 247 -7.27 -9.32 -2.99
CA GLU A 247 -7.37 -7.90 -2.63
C GLU A 247 -8.84 -7.43 -2.58
N ARG A 248 -9.65 -7.82 -3.56
CA ARG A 248 -11.09 -7.52 -3.58
C ARG A 248 -11.85 -8.22 -2.45
N VAL A 249 -11.52 -9.48 -2.15
CA VAL A 249 -12.08 -10.20 -1.00
C VAL A 249 -11.77 -9.47 0.30
N GLN A 250 -10.51 -9.08 0.52
CA GLN A 250 -10.13 -8.31 1.71
C GLN A 250 -10.93 -7.00 1.83
N LYS A 251 -11.11 -6.29 0.71
CA LYS A 251 -11.92 -5.07 0.65
C LYS A 251 -13.37 -5.33 1.07
N LEU A 252 -14.03 -6.33 0.47
CA LEU A 252 -15.41 -6.69 0.79
C LEU A 252 -15.59 -7.17 2.24
N LEU A 253 -14.63 -7.93 2.78
CA LEU A 253 -14.67 -8.37 4.18
C LEU A 253 -14.58 -7.19 5.17
N ARG A 254 -13.88 -6.11 4.79
CA ARG A 254 -13.72 -4.90 5.59
C ARG A 254 -14.96 -4.00 5.49
N GLU A 255 -15.37 -3.71 4.27
CA GLU A 255 -16.29 -2.60 3.97
C GLU A 255 -17.76 -3.04 3.86
N SER A 256 -18.05 -4.35 3.74
CA SER A 256 -19.40 -4.84 3.42
C SER A 256 -19.89 -5.95 4.36
N PRO A 257 -21.21 -5.99 4.69
CA PRO A 257 -21.81 -7.08 5.44
C PRO A 257 -22.11 -8.33 4.61
N MET A 258 -21.79 -8.31 3.31
CA MET A 258 -22.00 -9.40 2.36
C MET A 258 -21.58 -10.77 2.92
N LYS A 259 -22.36 -11.83 2.67
CA LYS A 259 -22.04 -13.17 3.18
C LYS A 259 -20.79 -13.74 2.49
N ILE A 260 -20.14 -14.73 3.10
CA ILE A 260 -18.89 -15.28 2.54
C ILE A 260 -19.16 -15.96 1.19
N GLU A 261 -20.33 -16.57 1.05
CA GLU A 261 -20.83 -17.17 -0.18
C GLU A 261 -20.96 -16.12 -1.29
N ASP A 262 -21.66 -15.01 -1.02
CA ASP A 262 -21.82 -13.92 -1.97
C ASP A 262 -20.47 -13.27 -2.35
N ILE A 263 -19.52 -13.16 -1.40
CA ILE A 263 -18.17 -12.66 -1.67
C ILE A 263 -17.41 -13.61 -2.60
N SER A 264 -17.54 -14.92 -2.40
CA SER A 264 -16.93 -15.94 -3.26
C SER A 264 -17.38 -15.75 -4.70
N ASP A 265 -18.68 -15.66 -4.92
CA ASP A 265 -19.28 -15.53 -6.24
C ASP A 265 -18.89 -14.19 -6.88
N THR A 266 -19.02 -13.10 -6.12
CA THR A 266 -18.69 -11.74 -6.57
C THR A 266 -17.20 -11.56 -6.87
N CYS A 267 -16.31 -12.41 -6.35
CA CYS A 267 -14.87 -12.36 -6.61
C CYS A 267 -14.41 -13.46 -7.57
N GLY A 268 -15.33 -14.21 -8.18
CA GLY A 268 -15.02 -15.22 -9.19
C GLY A 268 -14.37 -16.50 -8.65
N PHE A 269 -14.63 -16.87 -7.40
CA PHE A 269 -14.21 -18.15 -6.83
C PHE A 269 -15.27 -19.23 -7.07
N ALA A 270 -14.82 -20.46 -7.37
CA ALA A 270 -15.71 -21.58 -7.63
C ALA A 270 -16.59 -21.98 -6.44
N SER A 271 -16.15 -21.72 -5.20
CA SER A 271 -16.93 -21.94 -3.99
C SER A 271 -16.33 -21.20 -2.79
N ALA A 272 -17.16 -20.95 -1.78
CA ALA A 272 -16.73 -20.38 -0.50
C ALA A 272 -15.65 -21.24 0.20
N SER A 273 -15.70 -22.55 0.03
CA SER A 273 -14.67 -23.47 0.57
C SER A 273 -13.33 -23.28 -0.14
N HIS A 274 -13.33 -23.19 -1.47
CA HIS A 274 -12.12 -22.92 -2.24
C HIS A 274 -11.54 -21.54 -1.86
N LEU A 275 -12.38 -20.50 -1.79
CA LEU A 275 -11.96 -19.18 -1.31
C LEU A 275 -11.34 -19.27 0.10
N GLY A 276 -11.98 -19.99 1.03
CA GLY A 276 -11.49 -20.15 2.40
C GLY A 276 -10.09 -20.77 2.47
N THR A 277 -9.84 -21.81 1.68
CA THR A 277 -8.53 -22.47 1.60
C THR A 277 -7.47 -21.52 1.03
N VAL A 278 -7.74 -20.91 -0.13
CA VAL A 278 -6.79 -20.01 -0.79
C VAL A 278 -6.47 -18.80 0.10
N PHE A 279 -7.49 -18.20 0.73
CA PHE A 279 -7.32 -17.06 1.62
C PHE A 279 -6.47 -17.42 2.84
N ARG A 280 -6.72 -18.57 3.47
CA ARG A 280 -5.93 -19.03 4.63
C ARG A 280 -4.49 -19.35 4.25
N THR A 281 -4.25 -19.97 3.10
CA THR A 281 -2.89 -20.24 2.62
C THR A 281 -2.14 -18.94 2.33
N HIS A 282 -2.82 -17.92 1.79
CA HIS A 282 -2.17 -16.66 1.42
C HIS A 282 -1.95 -15.72 2.62
N PHE A 283 -2.91 -15.64 3.56
CA PHE A 283 -2.89 -14.67 4.66
C PHE A 283 -2.68 -15.29 6.05
N GLY A 284 -2.61 -16.62 6.16
CA GLY A 284 -2.44 -17.33 7.44
C GLY A 284 -3.67 -17.34 8.36
N VAL A 285 -4.76 -16.66 7.99
CA VAL A 285 -5.98 -16.52 8.79
C VAL A 285 -7.23 -16.89 8.01
N THR A 286 -8.31 -17.27 8.70
CA THR A 286 -9.59 -17.57 8.05
C THR A 286 -10.35 -16.29 7.69
N LEU A 287 -11.23 -16.36 6.68
CA LEU A 287 -12.11 -15.25 6.28
C LEU A 287 -12.91 -14.67 7.45
N SER A 288 -13.49 -15.55 8.27
CA SER A 288 -14.29 -15.15 9.45
C SER A 288 -13.44 -14.50 10.53
N ALA A 289 -12.22 -15.01 10.76
CA ALA A 289 -11.29 -14.39 11.70
C ALA A 289 -10.85 -13.00 11.21
N PHE A 290 -10.52 -12.88 9.92
CA PHE A 290 -10.16 -11.62 9.28
C PHE A 290 -11.30 -10.59 9.40
N ARG A 291 -12.52 -10.97 8.99
CA ARG A 291 -13.72 -10.11 9.08
C ARG A 291 -13.99 -9.66 10.52
N ARG A 292 -13.86 -10.57 11.49
CA ARG A 292 -14.09 -10.25 12.91
C ARG A 292 -13.03 -9.29 13.46
N GLN A 293 -11.78 -9.42 13.02
CA GLN A 293 -10.71 -8.49 13.41
C GLN A 293 -10.96 -7.10 12.83
N THR A 294 -11.40 -7.01 11.58
CA THR A 294 -11.58 -5.72 10.89
C THR A 294 -12.88 -5.00 11.26
N ARG A 295 -13.89 -5.70 11.80
CA ARG A 295 -15.20 -5.11 12.17
C ARG A 295 -15.41 -4.87 13.65
N LYS A 296 -14.53 -5.35 14.52
CA LYS A 296 -14.65 -5.17 15.98
C LYS A 296 -14.54 -3.69 16.42
N GLY A 297 -14.25 -2.77 15.51
CA GLY A 297 -14.22 -1.32 15.72
C GLY A 297 -15.47 -0.53 15.43
N TRP A 298 -16.52 -1.16 14.88
CA TRP A 298 -17.79 -0.47 14.65
C TRP A 298 -18.71 -0.72 15.85
N PRO A 299 -19.02 0.30 16.69
CA PRO A 299 -20.09 0.14 17.65
C PRO A 299 -21.37 -0.16 16.87
N ARG A 300 -22.04 -1.27 17.21
CA ARG A 300 -23.40 -1.53 16.74
C ARG A 300 -24.34 -0.45 17.27
#